data_AF-A0A956XR69-F1
#
_entry.id   AF-A0A956XR69-F1
#
_cell.length_a   1.000
_cell.length_b   1.000
_cell.length_c   1.000
_cell.angle_alpha   90.00
_cell.angle_beta   90.00
_cell.angle_gamma   90.00
#
_symmetry.space_group_name_H-M   'P 1'
#
loop_
_entity.id
_entity.type
_entity.pdbx_description
1 polymer ?
#
loop_
_entity_poly.entity_id
_entity_poly.type
_entity_poly.pdbx_seq_one_letter_code
_entity_poly.pdbx_strand_id
1 'polypeptide(L)'
;MTPQNSHLSWMKHYTQRGPGEVADTWVADYHLSHLIKLNQVDRAAARNFLEDHGLRDFHWRITWPEDYEVDDDHLIQRLNNIEGYTIFVHGWTGNWRIWEDVPAMTVLSNRRLIAISVDHNGFGRSLFESSTPSLDQCNPPAAMSALQDWIDLLRIRRQPGETRQKVINLIGHSMGGAMLFYLNPMLWNYGEVTRFALAPALLLEDEGHRIFYTTLGLGIGILQRLPVLEIVERFIQPQMVNTLASGASDFVKEIHRQQYQETPRGITGATFMAMGRLNNYEISHDWQLMRVMLGHRDPLVGLTDMMDLLMKLEFPAANLHVVPGTHYMFSIGSETPLNAYQHAQNREMVVSDIIDLHNRAIHQQKKGQQFG
;
A
#
# COMPACT_ATOMS: atom_id res chain seq x y z
N MET A 1 17.49 19.03 -29.00
CA MET A 1 16.86 19.29 -27.69
C MET A 1 17.01 18.02 -26.88
N THR A 2 17.76 18.05 -25.78
CA THR A 2 17.91 16.91 -24.87
C THR A 2 16.52 16.56 -24.31
N PRO A 3 16.10 15.28 -24.26
CA PRO A 3 14.80 14.95 -23.69
C PRO A 3 14.80 15.41 -22.24
N GLN A 4 13.86 16.30 -21.91
CA GLN A 4 13.90 17.07 -20.67
C GLN A 4 13.72 16.22 -19.39
N ASN A 5 13.49 14.90 -19.50
CA ASN A 5 13.18 14.02 -18.35
C ASN A 5 13.81 12.62 -18.51
N SER A 6 15.13 12.51 -18.61
CA SER A 6 15.80 11.21 -18.78
C SER A 6 15.56 10.22 -17.62
N HIS A 7 15.29 10.72 -16.41
CA HIS A 7 15.19 9.90 -15.20
C HIS A 7 13.92 9.03 -15.13
N LEU A 8 12.85 9.39 -15.87
CA LEU A 8 11.60 8.60 -15.96
C LEU A 8 11.51 7.76 -17.23
N SER A 9 12.61 7.62 -17.98
CA SER A 9 12.64 6.84 -19.22
C SER A 9 12.27 5.37 -19.03
N TRP A 10 12.40 4.83 -17.81
CA TRP A 10 11.97 3.48 -17.47
C TRP A 10 10.46 3.25 -17.66
N MET A 11 9.62 4.29 -17.65
CA MET A 11 8.17 4.17 -17.73
C MET A 11 7.65 3.60 -19.06
N LYS A 12 8.41 3.67 -20.15
CA LYS A 12 8.01 3.00 -21.41
C LYS A 12 8.34 1.51 -21.44
N HIS A 13 9.01 1.00 -20.41
CA HIS A 13 9.49 -0.38 -20.34
C HIS A 13 8.61 -1.22 -19.42
N TYR A 14 7.31 -1.20 -19.70
CA TYR A 14 6.31 -2.04 -19.05
C TYR A 14 6.35 -3.48 -19.57
N THR A 15 5.87 -4.41 -18.74
CA THR A 15 5.69 -5.82 -19.13
C THR A 15 4.33 -6.07 -19.78
N GLN A 16 3.34 -5.28 -19.41
CA GLN A 16 1.99 -5.30 -19.99
C GLN A 16 1.44 -3.87 -19.95
N ARG A 17 0.65 -3.51 -20.96
CA ARG A 17 -0.09 -2.25 -21.03
C ARG A 17 -1.45 -2.49 -21.68
N GLY A 18 -2.46 -1.74 -21.24
CA GLY A 18 -3.79 -1.80 -21.84
C GLY A 18 -4.79 -0.84 -21.18
N PRO A 19 -6.05 -0.86 -21.63
CA PRO A 19 -7.11 -0.13 -20.96
C PRO A 19 -7.29 -0.63 -19.53
N GLY A 20 -7.65 0.27 -18.62
CA GLY A 20 -8.02 -0.05 -17.25
C GLY A 20 -9.43 -0.66 -17.15
N GLU A 21 -9.77 -1.16 -15.96
CA GLU A 21 -11.09 -1.75 -15.69
C GLU A 21 -12.21 -0.69 -15.66
N VAL A 22 -11.85 0.57 -15.40
CA VAL A 22 -12.75 1.73 -15.45
C VAL A 22 -12.50 2.49 -16.74
N ALA A 23 -13.58 2.93 -17.40
CA ALA A 23 -13.51 3.75 -18.60
C ALA A 23 -12.62 4.99 -18.40
N ASP A 24 -12.02 5.46 -19.49
CA ASP A 24 -11.10 6.61 -19.52
C ASP A 24 -9.87 6.45 -18.62
N THR A 25 -9.45 5.21 -18.37
CA THR A 25 -8.20 4.90 -17.69
C THR A 25 -7.37 3.88 -18.46
N TRP A 26 -6.07 3.95 -18.26
CA TRP A 26 -5.08 3.01 -18.80
C TRP A 26 -4.20 2.50 -17.68
N VAL A 27 -3.67 1.29 -17.89
CA VAL A 27 -2.80 0.62 -16.94
C VAL A 27 -1.53 0.10 -17.60
N ALA A 28 -0.46 0.02 -16.81
CA ALA A 28 0.77 -0.64 -17.18
C ALA A 28 1.40 -1.36 -15.98
N ASP A 29 1.86 -2.59 -16.20
CA ASP A 29 2.51 -3.44 -15.18
C ASP A 29 4.02 -3.40 -15.31
N TYR A 30 4.71 -3.29 -14.18
CA TYR A 30 6.15 -3.18 -14.12
C TYR A 30 6.73 -4.19 -13.13
N HIS A 31 7.93 -4.64 -13.47
CA HIS A 31 8.74 -5.53 -12.67
C HIS A 31 10.15 -4.94 -12.59
N LEU A 32 10.71 -4.82 -11.38
CA LEU A 32 12.06 -4.29 -11.23
C LEU A 32 13.08 -5.19 -11.94
N SER A 33 12.91 -6.51 -11.88
CA SER A 33 13.73 -7.49 -12.59
C SER A 33 13.76 -7.25 -14.12
N HIS A 34 12.64 -6.83 -14.70
CA HIS A 34 12.52 -6.49 -16.11
C HIS A 34 13.31 -5.22 -16.45
N LEU A 35 13.18 -4.16 -15.62
CA LEU A 35 13.92 -2.91 -15.80
C LEU A 35 15.44 -3.11 -15.65
N ILE A 36 15.88 -3.96 -14.73
CA ILE A 36 17.30 -4.35 -14.56
C ILE A 36 17.82 -5.01 -15.84
N LYS A 37 17.07 -5.99 -16.38
CA LYS A 37 17.44 -6.71 -17.61
C LYS A 37 17.62 -5.74 -18.78
N LEU A 38 16.70 -4.80 -18.93
CA LEU A 38 16.72 -3.79 -19.99
C LEU A 38 17.67 -2.60 -19.75
N ASN A 39 18.36 -2.56 -18.60
CA ASN A 39 19.25 -1.46 -18.22
C ASN A 39 18.55 -0.09 -18.17
N GLN A 40 17.30 -0.07 -17.67
CA GLN A 40 16.47 1.14 -17.61
C GLN A 40 16.48 1.80 -16.22
N VAL A 41 17.08 1.13 -15.25
CA VAL A 41 17.40 1.63 -13.91
C VAL A 41 18.86 1.33 -13.62
N ASP A 42 19.44 2.01 -12.62
CA ASP A 42 20.79 1.68 -12.17
C ASP A 42 20.83 0.23 -11.67
N ARG A 43 21.58 -0.63 -12.37
CA ARG A 43 21.59 -2.07 -12.09
C ARG A 43 22.18 -2.40 -10.73
N ALA A 44 23.15 -1.63 -10.24
CA ALA A 44 23.77 -1.89 -8.94
C ALA A 44 22.80 -1.49 -7.83
N ALA A 45 22.23 -0.28 -7.90
CA ALA A 45 21.24 0.19 -6.93
C ALA A 45 19.99 -0.70 -6.90
N ALA A 46 19.48 -1.12 -8.05
CA ALA A 46 18.30 -1.98 -8.12
C ALA A 46 18.56 -3.40 -7.59
N ARG A 47 19.78 -3.94 -7.75
CA ARG A 47 20.16 -5.23 -7.16
C ARG A 47 20.34 -5.14 -5.66
N ASN A 48 21.00 -4.08 -5.18
CA ASN A 48 21.15 -3.84 -3.75
C ASN A 48 19.77 -3.67 -3.10
N PHE A 49 18.85 -2.93 -3.71
CA PHE A 49 17.47 -2.84 -3.25
C PHE A 49 16.82 -4.22 -3.07
N LEU A 50 16.93 -5.10 -4.07
CA LEU A 50 16.37 -6.45 -3.99
C LEU A 50 17.06 -7.27 -2.88
N GLU A 51 18.38 -7.19 -2.76
CA GLU A 51 19.16 -7.90 -1.75
C GLU A 51 18.85 -7.43 -0.32
N ASP A 52 18.87 -6.12 -0.08
CA ASP A 52 18.64 -5.47 1.21
C ASP A 52 17.26 -5.81 1.78
N HIS A 53 16.25 -5.88 0.90
CA HIS A 53 14.87 -6.23 1.26
C HIS A 53 14.56 -7.72 1.14
N GLY A 54 15.55 -8.55 0.76
CA GLY A 54 15.41 -9.99 0.61
C GLY A 54 14.45 -10.43 -0.50
N LEU A 55 14.22 -9.58 -1.49
CA LEU A 55 13.25 -9.76 -2.57
C LEU A 55 13.89 -10.34 -3.83
N ARG A 56 13.15 -11.23 -4.50
CA ARG A 56 13.49 -11.72 -5.83
C ARG A 56 13.06 -10.74 -6.93
N ASP A 57 11.95 -10.05 -6.71
CA ASP A 57 11.41 -9.02 -7.60
C ASP A 57 10.54 -8.04 -6.82
N PHE A 58 10.26 -6.88 -7.43
CA PHE A 58 9.31 -5.90 -6.91
C PHE A 58 8.38 -5.46 -8.05
N HIS A 59 7.08 -5.63 -7.83
CA HIS A 59 6.03 -5.42 -8.83
C HIS A 59 5.11 -4.26 -8.47
N TRP A 60 4.72 -3.50 -9.49
CA TRP A 60 3.70 -2.46 -9.35
C TRP A 60 2.93 -2.24 -10.65
N ARG A 61 1.71 -1.74 -10.51
CA ARG A 61 0.86 -1.29 -11.61
C ARG A 61 0.66 0.22 -11.55
N ILE A 62 0.88 0.91 -12.66
CA ILE A 62 0.51 2.32 -12.82
C ILE A 62 -0.87 2.40 -13.46
N THR A 63 -1.74 3.26 -12.95
CA THR A 63 -3.03 3.64 -13.53
C THR A 63 -3.04 5.15 -13.78
N TRP A 64 -3.44 5.57 -14.98
CA TRP A 64 -3.58 6.99 -15.32
C TRP A 64 -4.86 7.26 -16.11
N PRO A 65 -5.38 8.50 -16.08
CA PRO A 65 -6.61 8.87 -16.77
C PRO A 65 -6.28 9.34 -18.19
N GLU A 66 -6.85 8.66 -19.19
CA GLU A 66 -6.81 9.07 -20.60
C GLU A 66 -8.01 8.48 -21.37
N ASP A 67 -8.59 9.29 -22.26
CA ASP A 67 -9.70 8.93 -23.16
C ASP A 67 -9.23 8.27 -24.47
N TYR A 68 -7.92 8.15 -24.69
CA TYR A 68 -7.31 7.52 -25.87
C TYR A 68 -5.97 6.85 -25.54
N GLU A 69 -5.46 6.05 -26.47
CA GLU A 69 -4.14 5.44 -26.34
C GLU A 69 -3.03 6.48 -26.58
N VAL A 70 -2.18 6.67 -25.57
CA VAL A 70 -1.01 7.58 -25.64
C VAL A 70 0.21 6.82 -26.16
N ASP A 71 0.97 7.31 -27.13
CA ASP A 71 2.24 6.64 -27.46
C ASP A 71 3.26 6.75 -26.30
N ASP A 72 4.33 5.95 -26.35
CA ASP A 72 5.30 5.86 -25.24
C ASP A 72 6.04 7.19 -24.95
N ASP A 73 6.27 8.02 -25.97
CA ASP A 73 6.96 9.31 -25.79
C ASP A 73 6.04 10.32 -25.11
N HIS A 74 4.76 10.36 -25.51
CA HIS A 74 3.75 11.17 -24.85
C HIS A 74 3.42 10.64 -23.45
N LEU A 75 3.52 9.33 -23.20
CA LEU A 75 3.33 8.74 -21.87
C LEU A 75 4.36 9.28 -20.89
N ILE A 76 5.65 9.30 -21.24
CA ILE A 76 6.70 9.85 -20.37
C ILE A 76 6.42 11.32 -20.05
N GLN A 77 6.02 12.11 -21.04
CA GLN A 77 5.67 13.51 -20.81
C GLN A 77 4.45 13.65 -19.88
N ARG A 78 3.42 12.84 -20.10
CA ARG A 78 2.18 12.81 -19.32
C ARG A 78 2.45 12.49 -17.85
N LEU A 79 3.27 11.46 -17.60
CA LEU A 79 3.61 11.00 -16.26
C LEU A 79 4.60 11.96 -15.56
N ASN A 80 5.46 12.64 -16.32
CA ASN A 80 6.35 13.66 -15.76
C ASN A 80 5.63 14.94 -15.35
N ASN A 81 4.57 15.31 -16.08
CA ASN A 81 3.87 16.59 -15.92
C ASN A 81 2.76 16.57 -14.84
N ILE A 82 2.70 15.53 -14.01
CA ILE A 82 1.73 15.40 -12.94
C ILE A 82 2.12 16.21 -11.69
N GLU A 83 1.14 16.52 -10.87
CA GLU A 83 1.33 17.15 -9.55
C GLU A 83 1.54 16.11 -8.44
N GLY A 84 1.22 14.83 -8.66
CA GLY A 84 1.51 13.81 -7.66
C GLY A 84 1.33 12.36 -8.08
N TYR A 85 2.03 11.50 -7.36
CA TYR A 85 1.91 10.04 -7.44
C TYR A 85 1.14 9.55 -6.22
N THR A 86 0.10 8.75 -6.44
CA THR A 86 -0.73 8.17 -5.39
C THR A 86 -0.42 6.69 -5.28
N ILE A 87 0.33 6.30 -4.26
CA ILE A 87 0.85 4.95 -4.08
C ILE A 87 -0.05 4.17 -3.13
N PHE A 88 -0.62 3.08 -3.60
CA PHE A 88 -1.52 2.19 -2.87
C PHE A 88 -0.79 0.92 -2.42
N VAL A 89 -0.79 0.66 -1.11
CA VAL A 89 -0.05 -0.43 -0.46
C VAL A 89 -1.01 -1.34 0.30
N HIS A 90 -1.18 -2.57 -0.20
CA HIS A 90 -2.16 -3.50 0.33
C HIS A 90 -1.80 -4.05 1.73
N GLY A 91 -2.76 -4.73 2.36
CA GLY A 91 -2.56 -5.49 3.60
C GLY A 91 -2.01 -6.91 3.37
N TRP A 92 -1.80 -7.68 4.44
CA TRP A 92 -1.29 -9.05 4.32
C TRP A 92 -2.18 -9.92 3.41
N THR A 93 -1.59 -10.90 2.71
CA THR A 93 -2.29 -11.78 1.75
C THR A 93 -3.11 -11.05 0.68
N GLY A 94 -2.93 -9.74 0.54
CA GLY A 94 -3.44 -8.96 -0.57
C GLY A 94 -2.45 -8.95 -1.72
N ASN A 95 -2.84 -8.25 -2.77
CA ASN A 95 -1.96 -7.76 -3.83
C ASN A 95 -2.55 -6.45 -4.35
N TRP A 96 -1.93 -5.84 -5.36
CA TRP A 96 -2.37 -4.57 -5.95
C TRP A 96 -3.87 -4.56 -6.38
N ARG A 97 -4.49 -5.72 -6.59
CA ARG A 97 -5.90 -5.84 -7.04
C ARG A 97 -6.92 -5.58 -5.94
N ILE A 98 -6.55 -5.63 -4.66
CA ILE A 98 -7.52 -5.42 -3.58
C ILE A 98 -8.16 -4.03 -3.60
N TRP A 99 -7.52 -3.10 -4.31
CA TRP A 99 -7.96 -1.73 -4.46
C TRP A 99 -9.10 -1.56 -5.46
N GLU A 100 -9.44 -2.60 -6.23
CA GLU A 100 -10.53 -2.60 -7.20
C GLU A 100 -10.45 -1.36 -8.13
N ASP A 101 -11.49 -0.52 -8.14
CA ASP A 101 -11.60 0.69 -8.94
C ASP A 101 -11.04 1.95 -8.25
N VAL A 102 -10.64 1.90 -6.97
CA VAL A 102 -10.19 3.07 -6.21
C VAL A 102 -9.02 3.81 -6.88
N PRO A 103 -7.99 3.13 -7.43
CA PRO A 103 -6.90 3.81 -8.14
C PRO A 103 -7.42 4.60 -9.37
N ALA A 104 -8.35 4.02 -10.12
CA ALA A 104 -8.96 4.65 -11.29
C ALA A 104 -9.85 5.85 -10.89
N MET A 105 -10.72 5.67 -9.88
CA MET A 105 -11.56 6.74 -9.35
C MET A 105 -10.71 7.93 -8.86
N THR A 106 -9.56 7.66 -8.25
CA THR A 106 -8.64 8.69 -7.75
C THR A 106 -8.08 9.54 -8.89
N VAL A 107 -7.58 8.90 -9.96
CA VAL A 107 -6.98 9.64 -11.08
C VAL A 107 -8.03 10.34 -11.95
N LEU A 108 -9.24 9.79 -12.04
CA LEU A 108 -10.36 10.47 -12.70
C LEU A 108 -10.84 11.70 -11.91
N SER A 109 -10.82 11.63 -10.57
CA SER A 109 -11.17 12.76 -9.70
C SER A 109 -10.14 13.89 -9.74
N ASN A 110 -8.89 13.58 -10.05
CA ASN A 110 -7.86 14.58 -10.32
C ASN A 110 -6.88 14.08 -11.39
N ARG A 111 -7.09 14.52 -12.64
CA ARG A 111 -6.24 14.12 -13.77
C ARG A 111 -4.79 14.60 -13.67
N ARG A 112 -4.43 15.43 -12.68
CA ARG A 112 -3.03 15.77 -12.39
C ARG A 112 -2.35 14.76 -11.46
N LEU A 113 -3.03 13.65 -11.13
CA LEU A 113 -2.47 12.51 -10.41
C LEU A 113 -2.28 11.31 -11.32
N ILE A 114 -1.41 10.41 -10.88
CA ILE A 114 -1.42 9.01 -11.30
C ILE A 114 -1.49 8.12 -10.06
N ALA A 115 -1.97 6.89 -10.22
CA ALA A 115 -1.99 5.91 -9.17
C ALA A 115 -0.94 4.82 -9.43
N ILE A 116 -0.24 4.39 -8.38
CA ILE A 116 0.69 3.27 -8.42
C ILE A 116 0.23 2.27 -7.35
N SER A 117 -0.24 1.09 -7.76
CA SER A 117 -0.58 0.02 -6.82
C SER A 117 0.58 -0.95 -6.75
N VAL A 118 1.20 -1.07 -5.56
CA VAL A 118 2.39 -1.91 -5.36
C VAL A 118 1.99 -3.25 -4.75
N ASP A 119 2.68 -4.31 -5.17
CA ASP A 119 2.76 -5.53 -4.37
C ASP A 119 3.90 -5.32 -3.37
N HIS A 120 3.62 -5.29 -2.07
CA HIS A 120 4.68 -5.11 -1.08
C HIS A 120 5.28 -6.45 -0.63
N ASN A 121 6.36 -6.37 0.15
CA ASN A 121 7.28 -7.47 0.45
C ASN A 121 6.58 -8.81 0.78
N GLY A 122 6.84 -9.83 -0.03
CA GLY A 122 6.43 -11.21 0.20
C GLY A 122 5.09 -11.61 -0.39
N PHE A 123 4.33 -10.67 -0.96
CA PHE A 123 2.99 -10.92 -1.47
C PHE A 123 2.84 -10.51 -2.94
N GLY A 124 1.79 -10.99 -3.59
CA GLY A 124 1.55 -10.77 -5.00
C GLY A 124 2.71 -11.25 -5.85
N ARG A 125 3.27 -10.36 -6.67
CA ARG A 125 4.44 -10.66 -7.52
C ARG A 125 5.76 -10.18 -6.92
N SER A 126 5.76 -9.58 -5.74
CA SER A 126 6.96 -9.09 -5.02
C SER A 126 7.47 -10.13 -4.03
N LEU A 127 7.92 -11.27 -4.55
CA LEU A 127 8.26 -12.45 -3.74
C LEU A 127 9.62 -12.28 -3.03
N PHE A 128 9.71 -12.78 -1.80
CA PHE A 128 11.00 -12.98 -1.14
C PHE A 128 11.85 -14.04 -1.86
N GLU A 129 13.18 -13.89 -1.77
CA GLU A 129 14.13 -14.92 -2.20
C GLU A 129 14.03 -16.17 -1.33
N SER A 130 13.78 -15.98 -0.02
CA SER A 130 13.55 -17.04 0.95
C SER A 130 12.06 -17.33 1.15
N SER A 131 11.70 -18.62 1.18
CA SER A 131 10.35 -19.05 1.59
C SER A 131 10.10 -18.94 3.10
N THR A 132 11.14 -18.61 3.88
CA THR A 132 11.12 -18.34 5.32
C THR A 132 11.94 -17.08 5.58
N PRO A 133 11.45 -15.90 5.20
CA PRO A 133 12.14 -14.63 5.41
C PRO A 133 12.33 -14.36 6.92
N SER A 134 13.26 -13.47 7.26
CA SER A 134 13.41 -13.05 8.66
C SER A 134 12.21 -12.22 9.09
N LEU A 135 11.92 -12.19 10.40
CA LEU A 135 10.84 -11.36 10.93
C LEU A 135 11.09 -9.87 10.67
N ASP A 136 12.35 -9.47 10.67
CA ASP A 136 12.78 -8.09 10.45
C ASP A 136 12.60 -7.66 8.98
N GLN A 137 12.32 -8.57 8.06
CA GLN A 137 12.00 -8.28 6.66
C GLN A 137 10.48 -8.18 6.40
N CYS A 138 9.65 -8.66 7.33
CA CYS A 138 8.21 -8.87 7.12
C CYS A 138 7.32 -7.98 8.00
N ASN A 139 7.90 -7.05 8.76
CA ASN A 139 7.18 -6.16 9.65
C ASN A 139 6.83 -4.81 8.96
N PRO A 140 5.92 -4.00 9.55
CA PRO A 140 5.58 -2.70 8.98
C PRO A 140 6.78 -1.74 8.79
N PRO A 141 7.73 -1.60 9.74
CA PRO A 141 8.95 -0.81 9.50
C PRO A 141 9.73 -1.22 8.25
N ALA A 142 9.93 -2.52 8.04
CA ALA A 142 10.65 -3.06 6.88
C ALA A 142 9.94 -2.75 5.57
N ALA A 143 8.61 -2.92 5.55
CA ALA A 143 7.79 -2.57 4.38
C ALA A 143 7.89 -1.07 4.05
N MET A 144 7.94 -0.19 5.06
CA MET A 144 8.14 1.24 4.87
C MET A 144 9.53 1.59 4.36
N SER A 145 10.57 0.92 4.84
CA SER A 145 11.93 1.09 4.30
C SER A 145 11.97 0.69 2.82
N ALA A 146 11.46 -0.50 2.48
CA ALA A 146 11.40 -0.97 1.10
C ALA A 146 10.65 0.00 0.19
N LEU A 147 9.53 0.55 0.65
CA LEU A 147 8.78 1.51 -0.16
C LEU A 147 9.55 2.82 -0.38
N GLN A 148 10.23 3.36 0.64
CA GLN A 148 11.05 4.58 0.49
C GLN A 148 12.22 4.36 -0.47
N ASP A 149 12.95 3.26 -0.29
CA ASP A 149 14.10 2.93 -1.13
C ASP A 149 13.68 2.70 -2.59
N TRP A 150 12.51 2.08 -2.81
CA TRP A 150 11.92 1.93 -4.14
C TRP A 150 11.53 3.27 -4.77
N ILE A 151 10.92 4.18 -4.01
CA ILE A 151 10.56 5.54 -4.48
C ILE A 151 11.83 6.30 -4.90
N ASP A 152 12.88 6.23 -4.09
CA ASP A 152 14.16 6.90 -4.37
C ASP A 152 14.88 6.26 -5.56
N LEU A 153 14.86 4.92 -5.68
CA LEU A 153 15.40 4.17 -6.81
C LEU A 153 14.75 4.57 -8.14
N LEU A 154 13.42 4.68 -8.19
CA LEU A 154 12.70 5.09 -9.39
C LEU A 154 12.76 6.59 -9.66
N ARG A 155 13.27 7.37 -8.71
CA ARG A 155 13.43 8.83 -8.80
C ARG A 155 12.13 9.56 -9.13
N ILE A 156 11.00 9.06 -8.64
CA ILE A 156 9.68 9.65 -8.91
C ILE A 156 9.40 10.90 -8.08
N ARG A 157 10.21 11.16 -7.05
CA ARG A 157 10.19 12.40 -6.27
C ARG A 157 10.62 13.60 -7.11
N ARG A 158 10.38 14.80 -6.58
CA ARG A 158 10.86 16.04 -7.21
C ARG A 158 12.38 16.02 -7.32
N GLN A 159 12.90 16.15 -8.54
CA GLN A 159 14.35 16.12 -8.78
C GLN A 159 14.98 17.52 -8.60
N PRO A 160 16.28 17.61 -8.24
CA PRO A 160 16.98 18.89 -8.19
C PRO A 160 16.85 19.68 -9.50
N GLY A 161 16.43 20.95 -9.41
CA GLY A 161 16.18 21.82 -10.55
C GLY A 161 14.74 21.80 -11.09
N GLU A 162 13.91 20.83 -10.68
CA GLU A 162 12.47 20.87 -10.99
C GLU A 162 11.80 21.99 -10.18
N THR A 163 11.03 22.86 -10.85
CA THR A 163 10.30 23.97 -10.20
C THR A 163 8.87 23.60 -9.83
N ARG A 164 8.31 22.57 -10.47
CA ARG A 164 6.93 22.12 -10.23
C ARG A 164 6.82 21.40 -8.91
N GLN A 165 5.75 21.70 -8.17
CA GLN A 165 5.38 20.97 -6.98
C GLN A 165 5.02 19.53 -7.35
N LYS A 166 5.41 18.60 -6.49
CA LYS A 166 5.15 17.19 -6.67
C LYS A 166 4.90 16.57 -5.30
N VAL A 167 3.80 15.83 -5.16
CA VAL A 167 3.40 15.18 -3.90
C VAL A 167 3.41 13.67 -4.10
N ILE A 168 3.95 12.95 -3.12
CA ILE A 168 3.79 11.51 -2.98
C ILE A 168 2.68 11.25 -1.96
N ASN A 169 1.52 10.76 -2.42
CA ASN A 169 0.44 10.36 -1.53
C ASN A 169 0.56 8.86 -1.23
N LEU A 170 0.75 8.49 0.02
CA LEU A 170 0.85 7.09 0.46
C LEU A 170 -0.46 6.63 1.07
N ILE A 171 -1.09 5.62 0.47
CA ILE A 171 -2.37 5.06 0.89
C ILE A 171 -2.10 3.61 1.27
N GLY A 172 -2.40 3.25 2.50
CA GLY A 172 -2.07 1.95 3.06
C GLY A 172 -3.27 1.30 3.70
N HIS A 173 -3.50 0.01 3.44
CA HIS A 173 -4.53 -0.78 4.11
C HIS A 173 -3.93 -1.81 5.07
N SER A 174 -4.51 -2.01 6.25
CA SER A 174 -4.08 -3.06 7.19
C SER A 174 -2.60 -2.94 7.55
N MET A 175 -1.77 -3.96 7.28
CA MET A 175 -0.31 -3.88 7.39
C MET A 175 0.28 -2.73 6.56
N GLY A 176 -0.19 -2.53 5.32
CA GLY A 176 0.16 -1.39 4.48
C GLY A 176 -0.22 -0.05 5.10
N GLY A 177 -1.28 0.00 5.92
CA GLY A 177 -1.64 1.18 6.71
C GLY A 177 -0.74 1.38 7.92
N ALA A 178 -0.39 0.29 8.63
CA ALA A 178 0.49 0.32 9.78
C ALA A 178 1.91 0.80 9.42
N MET A 179 2.42 0.41 8.25
CA MET A 179 3.77 0.82 7.82
C MET A 179 3.90 2.34 7.63
N LEU A 180 2.81 3.04 7.30
CA LEU A 180 2.84 4.50 7.10
C LEU A 180 3.16 5.28 8.39
N PHE A 181 2.95 4.67 9.57
CA PHE A 181 3.37 5.25 10.84
C PHE A 181 4.89 5.28 11.00
N TYR A 182 5.61 4.42 10.28
CA TYR A 182 7.07 4.32 10.33
C TYR A 182 7.77 5.13 9.22
N LEU A 183 7.05 5.98 8.49
CA LEU A 183 7.66 6.91 7.55
C LEU A 183 8.62 7.83 8.32
N ASN A 184 9.85 8.00 7.84
CA ASN A 184 10.80 8.94 8.44
C ASN A 184 10.60 10.35 7.84
N PRO A 185 9.93 11.29 8.52
CA PRO A 185 9.62 12.60 7.93
C PRO A 185 10.86 13.45 7.65
N MET A 186 12.01 13.17 8.27
CA MET A 186 13.25 13.92 8.04
C MET A 186 13.80 13.75 6.62
N LEU A 187 13.39 12.68 5.92
CA LEU A 187 13.80 12.41 4.55
C LEU A 187 12.92 13.13 3.50
N TRP A 188 11.87 13.84 3.93
CA TRP A 188 10.87 14.44 3.07
C TRP A 188 10.85 15.95 3.19
N ASN A 189 10.70 16.64 2.06
CA ASN A 189 10.54 18.09 2.07
C ASN A 189 9.15 18.46 2.59
N TYR A 190 9.02 19.70 3.06
CA TYR A 190 7.75 20.24 3.56
C TYR A 190 6.63 20.10 2.52
N GLY A 191 5.56 19.39 2.89
CA GLY A 191 4.44 19.10 2.00
C GLY A 191 4.73 18.12 0.86
N GLU A 192 5.87 17.43 0.84
CA GLU A 192 6.22 16.46 -0.23
C GLU A 192 5.43 15.15 -0.12
N VAL A 193 4.97 14.79 1.08
CA VAL A 193 4.33 13.50 1.35
C VAL A 193 3.02 13.65 2.10
N THR A 194 2.03 12.85 1.74
CA THR A 194 0.79 12.64 2.51
C THR A 194 0.66 11.17 2.86
N ARG A 195 -0.06 10.88 3.96
CA ARG A 195 -0.32 9.51 4.42
C ARG A 195 -1.79 9.30 4.70
N PHE A 196 -2.35 8.21 4.22
CA PHE A 196 -3.70 7.80 4.53
C PHE A 196 -3.75 6.32 4.88
N ALA A 197 -3.91 6.04 6.17
CA ALA A 197 -3.99 4.68 6.68
C ALA A 197 -5.45 4.24 6.83
N LEU A 198 -5.83 3.19 6.12
CA LEU A 198 -7.13 2.54 6.17
C LEU A 198 -7.01 1.29 7.03
N ALA A 199 -7.74 1.25 8.14
CA ALA A 199 -7.75 0.13 9.08
C ALA A 199 -6.33 -0.36 9.43
N PRO A 200 -5.40 0.52 9.87
CA PRO A 200 -4.00 0.14 10.08
C PRO A 200 -3.87 -0.95 11.14
N ALA A 201 -3.24 -2.07 10.79
CA ALA A 201 -2.95 -3.16 11.72
C ALA A 201 -1.70 -2.85 12.58
N LEU A 202 -1.73 -1.71 13.28
CA LEU A 202 -0.66 -1.27 14.17
C LEU A 202 -0.98 -1.76 15.59
N LEU A 203 -0.49 -2.95 15.92
CA LEU A 203 -0.97 -3.72 17.07
C LEU A 203 -0.22 -3.44 18.38
N LEU A 204 0.47 -2.30 18.51
CA LEU A 204 1.43 -2.04 19.60
C LEU A 204 0.81 -2.18 21.01
N GLU A 205 -0.45 -1.78 21.17
CA GLU A 205 -1.18 -1.74 22.45
C GLU A 205 -2.27 -2.80 22.58
N ASP A 206 -2.37 -3.71 21.60
CA ASP A 206 -3.44 -4.69 21.53
C ASP A 206 -2.91 -6.10 21.84
N GLU A 207 -2.84 -6.42 23.13
CA GLU A 207 -2.32 -7.72 23.58
C GLU A 207 -3.13 -8.90 23.01
N GLY A 208 -4.45 -8.73 22.88
CA GLY A 208 -5.36 -9.77 22.36
C GLY A 208 -5.04 -10.11 20.90
N HIS A 209 -5.00 -9.10 20.03
CA HIS A 209 -4.67 -9.31 18.63
C HIS A 209 -3.21 -9.71 18.46
N ARG A 210 -2.26 -9.16 19.23
CA ARG A 210 -0.85 -9.60 19.19
C ARG A 210 -0.69 -11.08 19.48
N ILE A 211 -1.38 -11.60 20.49
CA ILE A 211 -1.41 -13.04 20.79
C ILE A 211 -2.02 -13.80 19.62
N PHE A 212 -3.16 -13.35 19.10
CA PHE A 212 -3.83 -13.98 17.95
C PHE A 212 -2.88 -14.12 16.74
N TYR A 213 -2.23 -13.04 16.32
CA TYR A 213 -1.30 -13.05 15.18
C TYR A 213 -0.04 -13.87 15.45
N THR A 214 0.50 -13.82 16.67
CA THR A 214 1.67 -14.63 17.04
C THR A 214 1.33 -16.12 17.00
N THR A 215 0.18 -16.52 17.55
CA THR A 215 -0.28 -17.91 17.55
C THR A 215 -0.59 -18.40 16.14
N LEU A 216 -1.22 -17.58 15.31
CA LEU A 216 -1.46 -17.89 13.91
C LEU A 216 -0.15 -18.11 13.14
N GLY A 217 0.83 -17.21 13.31
CA GLY A 217 2.15 -17.33 12.69
C GLY A 217 2.90 -18.59 13.12
N LEU A 218 2.88 -18.92 14.41
CA LEU A 218 3.46 -20.16 14.94
C LEU A 218 2.77 -21.41 14.37
N GLY A 219 1.43 -21.40 14.31
CA GLY A 219 0.65 -22.50 13.75
C GLY A 219 1.04 -22.80 12.31
N ILE A 220 1.05 -21.76 11.45
CA ILE A 220 1.43 -21.88 10.04
C ILE A 220 2.89 -22.36 9.90
N GLY A 221 3.81 -21.84 10.73
CA GLY A 221 5.21 -22.26 10.73
C GLY A 221 5.42 -23.73 11.14
N ILE A 222 4.60 -24.26 12.06
CA ILE A 222 4.63 -25.69 12.43
C ILE A 222 4.11 -26.56 11.28
N LEU A 223 3.03 -26.13 10.61
CA LEU A 223 2.47 -26.84 9.45
C LEU A 223 3.48 -26.96 8.30
N GLN A 224 4.35 -25.96 8.11
CA GLN A 224 5.45 -26.05 7.14
C GLN A 224 6.43 -27.20 7.45
N ARG A 225 6.65 -27.52 8.73
CA ARG A 225 7.63 -28.54 9.16
C ARG A 225 7.03 -29.94 9.26
N LEU A 226 5.70 -30.06 9.28
CA LEU A 226 4.98 -31.33 9.44
C LEU A 226 3.86 -31.46 8.38
N PRO A 227 4.19 -31.98 7.17
CA PRO A 227 3.24 -32.11 6.06
C PRO A 227 1.98 -32.94 6.36
N VAL A 228 2.03 -33.80 7.39
CA VAL A 228 0.89 -34.63 7.82
C VAL A 228 -0.30 -33.80 8.35
N LEU A 229 -0.08 -32.54 8.74
CA LEU A 229 -1.11 -31.66 9.32
C LEU A 229 -1.86 -30.80 8.28
N GLU A 230 -1.55 -30.91 6.98
CA GLU A 230 -2.20 -30.14 5.90
C GLU A 230 -3.72 -30.32 5.82
N ILE A 231 -4.24 -31.46 6.30
CA ILE A 231 -5.68 -31.74 6.32
C ILE A 231 -6.43 -30.78 7.25
N VAL A 232 -5.82 -30.37 8.37
CA VAL A 232 -6.43 -29.45 9.35
C VAL A 232 -6.49 -28.02 8.79
N GLU A 233 -5.50 -27.62 8.00
CA GLU A 233 -5.39 -26.30 7.38
C GLU A 233 -6.50 -26.04 6.35
N ARG A 234 -6.87 -27.05 5.55
CA ARG A 234 -7.94 -26.94 4.55
C ARG A 234 -9.31 -26.58 5.15
N PHE A 235 -9.52 -26.86 6.44
CA PHE A 235 -10.73 -26.47 7.15
C PHE A 235 -10.65 -25.05 7.76
N ILE A 236 -9.45 -24.59 8.12
CA ILE A 236 -9.23 -23.27 8.75
C ILE A 236 -9.19 -22.16 7.68
N GLN A 237 -8.63 -22.45 6.51
CA GLN A 237 -8.41 -21.46 5.45
C GLN A 237 -9.68 -20.70 5.01
N PRO A 238 -10.83 -21.33 4.73
CA PRO A 238 -12.03 -20.61 4.30
C PRO A 238 -12.61 -19.71 5.40
N GLN A 239 -12.59 -20.18 6.65
CA GLN A 239 -13.07 -19.40 7.79
C GLN A 239 -12.18 -18.20 8.06
N MET A 240 -10.87 -18.39 7.92
CA MET A 240 -9.90 -17.31 8.05
C MET A 240 -10.16 -16.26 6.97
N VAL A 241 -10.09 -16.58 5.68
CA VAL A 241 -10.32 -15.61 4.58
C VAL A 241 -11.66 -14.88 4.73
N ASN A 242 -12.74 -15.59 5.07
CA ASN A 242 -14.06 -14.97 5.25
C ASN A 242 -14.12 -14.03 6.45
N THR A 243 -13.39 -14.31 7.54
CA THR A 243 -13.28 -13.41 8.69
C THR A 243 -12.43 -12.19 8.34
N LEU A 244 -11.32 -12.42 7.64
CA LEU A 244 -10.34 -11.39 7.32
C LEU A 244 -10.87 -10.38 6.29
N ALA A 245 -11.48 -10.88 5.22
CA ALA A 245 -12.09 -10.10 4.15
C ALA A 245 -13.61 -9.95 4.34
N SER A 246 -14.08 -10.01 5.60
CA SER A 246 -15.48 -9.78 5.94
C SER A 246 -15.93 -8.42 5.44
N GLY A 247 -17.10 -8.35 4.80
CA GLY A 247 -17.65 -7.13 4.20
C GLY A 247 -17.00 -6.68 2.89
N ALA A 248 -15.90 -7.30 2.45
CA ALA A 248 -15.29 -7.03 1.16
C ALA A 248 -16.12 -7.62 0.00
N SER A 249 -15.83 -7.19 -1.22
CA SER A 249 -16.37 -7.80 -2.44
C SER A 249 -15.92 -9.26 -2.59
N ASP A 250 -16.70 -10.05 -3.31
CA ASP A 250 -16.34 -11.44 -3.61
C ASP A 250 -15.04 -11.53 -4.43
N PHE A 251 -14.76 -10.51 -5.24
CA PHE A 251 -13.51 -10.37 -5.95
C PHE A 251 -12.32 -10.25 -4.98
N VAL A 252 -12.39 -9.34 -4.00
CA VAL A 252 -11.33 -9.19 -2.99
C VAL A 252 -11.16 -10.46 -2.16
N LYS A 253 -12.25 -11.12 -1.76
CA LYS A 253 -12.18 -12.42 -1.06
C LYS A 253 -11.47 -13.49 -1.87
N GLU A 254 -11.71 -13.55 -3.19
CA GLU A 254 -11.03 -14.48 -4.08
C GLU A 254 -9.55 -14.14 -4.24
N ILE A 255 -9.18 -12.85 -4.31
CA ILE A 255 -7.77 -12.43 -4.30
C ILE A 255 -7.05 -12.93 -3.04
N HIS A 256 -7.64 -12.74 -1.85
CA HIS A 256 -7.06 -13.23 -0.60
C HIS A 256 -6.96 -14.75 -0.56
N ARG A 257 -7.96 -15.46 -1.09
CA ARG A 257 -7.94 -16.92 -1.18
C ARG A 257 -6.80 -17.41 -2.06
N GLN A 258 -6.62 -16.83 -3.24
CA GLN A 258 -5.53 -17.17 -4.17
C GLN A 258 -4.17 -16.86 -3.54
N GLN A 259 -3.99 -15.65 -3.01
CA GLN A 259 -2.74 -15.25 -2.38
C GLN A 259 -2.36 -16.15 -1.20
N TYR A 260 -3.31 -16.56 -0.36
CA TYR A 260 -3.03 -17.49 0.73
C TYR A 260 -2.59 -18.87 0.22
N GLN A 261 -3.09 -19.33 -0.93
CA GLN A 261 -2.70 -20.61 -1.53
C GLN A 261 -1.34 -20.56 -2.22
N GLU A 262 -1.04 -19.45 -2.89
CA GLU A 262 0.15 -19.28 -3.72
C GLU A 262 1.36 -18.80 -2.91
N THR A 263 1.14 -18.06 -1.83
CA THR A 263 2.22 -17.54 -0.99
C THR A 263 2.80 -18.66 -0.13
N PRO A 264 4.13 -18.89 -0.16
CA PRO A 264 4.78 -19.84 0.73
C PRO A 264 4.35 -19.68 2.19
N ARG A 265 3.98 -20.79 2.84
CA ARG A 265 3.54 -20.80 4.25
C ARG A 265 4.52 -20.12 5.19
N GLY A 266 5.82 -20.30 4.97
CA GLY A 266 6.85 -19.68 5.79
C GLY A 266 6.86 -18.14 5.71
N ILE A 267 6.52 -17.56 4.55
CA ILE A 267 6.32 -16.10 4.39
C ILE A 267 5.10 -15.68 5.21
N THR A 268 3.95 -16.31 4.97
CA THR A 268 2.70 -15.98 5.69
C THR A 268 2.87 -16.10 7.21
N GLY A 269 3.49 -17.17 7.68
CA GLY A 269 3.76 -17.39 9.09
C GLY A 269 4.75 -16.39 9.69
N ALA A 270 5.83 -16.06 8.95
CA ALA A 270 6.79 -15.04 9.37
C ALA A 270 6.14 -13.65 9.47
N THR A 271 5.34 -13.24 8.48
CA THR A 271 4.63 -11.95 8.51
C THR A 271 3.70 -11.83 9.71
N PHE A 272 2.87 -12.84 9.98
CA PHE A 272 1.98 -12.81 11.15
C PHE A 272 2.74 -12.79 12.47
N MET A 273 3.81 -13.58 12.58
CA MET A 273 4.66 -13.55 13.76
C MET A 273 5.35 -12.20 13.94
N ALA A 274 5.77 -11.56 12.84
CA ALA A 274 6.40 -10.24 12.86
C ALA A 274 5.42 -9.16 13.31
N MET A 275 4.17 -9.20 12.84
CA MET A 275 3.11 -8.29 13.29
C MET A 275 2.77 -8.46 14.77
N GLY A 276 2.57 -9.69 15.25
CA GLY A 276 2.23 -9.94 16.66
C GLY A 276 3.37 -9.59 17.63
N ARG A 277 4.61 -9.64 17.15
CA ARG A 277 5.82 -9.29 17.92
C ARG A 277 6.28 -7.85 17.74
N LEU A 278 5.57 -7.05 16.95
CA LEU A 278 5.92 -5.66 16.73
C LEU A 278 5.98 -4.93 18.07
N ASN A 279 7.15 -4.38 18.37
CA ASN A 279 7.44 -3.67 19.61
C ASN A 279 8.24 -2.39 19.34
N ASN A 280 8.25 -1.92 18.10
CA ASN A 280 8.92 -0.68 17.72
C ASN A 280 7.96 0.50 17.92
N TYR A 281 8.24 1.31 18.95
CA TYR A 281 7.50 2.53 19.28
C TYR A 281 8.17 3.80 18.74
N GLU A 282 9.25 3.68 17.96
CA GLU A 282 9.93 4.80 17.32
C GLU A 282 9.11 5.31 16.12
N ILE A 283 7.98 5.95 16.44
CA ILE A 283 7.05 6.54 15.48
C ILE A 283 7.18 8.05 15.55
N SER A 284 7.39 8.71 14.40
CA SER A 284 7.50 10.17 14.36
C SER A 284 6.12 10.82 14.42
N HIS A 285 5.92 11.76 15.35
CA HIS A 285 4.65 12.46 15.59
C HIS A 285 4.39 13.64 14.62
N ASP A 286 4.71 13.48 13.33
CA ASP A 286 4.26 14.42 12.31
C ASP A 286 2.91 13.94 11.76
N TRP A 287 1.81 14.57 12.17
CA TRP A 287 0.47 14.16 11.75
C TRP A 287 -0.20 15.12 10.78
N GLN A 288 0.45 16.23 10.39
CA GLN A 288 -0.24 17.34 9.73
C GLN A 288 -0.90 16.94 8.40
N LEU A 289 -0.22 16.08 7.63
CA LEU A 289 -0.68 15.53 6.34
C LEU A 289 -0.94 14.02 6.42
N MET A 290 -1.34 13.54 7.60
CA MET A 290 -1.75 12.16 7.80
C MET A 290 -3.23 12.08 8.15
N ARG A 291 -3.91 11.06 7.60
CA ARG A 291 -5.29 10.69 7.95
C ARG A 291 -5.36 9.22 8.30
N VAL A 292 -6.28 8.87 9.20
CA VAL A 292 -6.63 7.49 9.54
C VAL A 292 -8.13 7.31 9.34
N MET A 293 -8.54 6.19 8.74
CA MET A 293 -9.94 5.77 8.67
C MET A 293 -10.09 4.36 9.27
N LEU A 294 -11.04 4.20 10.18
CA LEU A 294 -11.34 2.95 10.88
C LEU A 294 -12.77 2.49 10.60
N GLY A 295 -12.95 1.19 10.35
CA GLY A 295 -14.27 0.58 10.34
C GLY A 295 -14.76 0.31 11.75
N HIS A 296 -15.95 0.78 12.12
CA HIS A 296 -16.46 0.61 13.49
C HIS A 296 -16.70 -0.85 13.92
N ARG A 297 -16.77 -1.79 12.96
CA ARG A 297 -16.93 -3.24 13.19
C ARG A 297 -15.73 -4.02 12.67
N ASP A 298 -14.55 -3.40 12.65
CA ASP A 298 -13.32 -4.09 12.26
C ASP A 298 -12.93 -5.14 13.33
N PRO A 299 -12.99 -6.45 13.02
CA PRO A 299 -12.68 -7.50 13.97
C PRO A 299 -11.18 -7.84 14.02
N LEU A 300 -10.35 -7.23 13.18
CA LEU A 300 -8.92 -7.59 13.04
C LEU A 300 -7.97 -6.62 13.72
N VAL A 301 -8.40 -5.36 13.83
CA VAL A 301 -7.64 -4.27 14.44
C VAL A 301 -8.31 -3.80 15.74
N GLY A 302 -9.64 -3.92 15.84
CA GLY A 302 -10.39 -3.40 16.98
C GLY A 302 -10.47 -1.87 16.98
N LEU A 303 -11.68 -1.32 17.10
CA LEU A 303 -11.85 0.13 17.14
C LEU A 303 -11.24 0.72 18.42
N THR A 304 -11.59 0.18 19.58
CA THR A 304 -11.19 0.74 20.89
C THR A 304 -9.68 0.74 21.08
N ASP A 305 -9.03 -0.39 20.85
CA ASP A 305 -7.57 -0.52 21.04
C ASP A 305 -6.79 0.39 20.09
N MET A 306 -7.25 0.51 18.83
CA MET A 306 -6.65 1.44 17.88
C MET A 306 -6.87 2.91 18.27
N MET A 307 -8.05 3.26 18.79
CA MET A 307 -8.31 4.61 19.32
C MET A 307 -7.39 4.96 20.50
N ASP A 308 -7.20 4.02 21.43
CA ASP A 308 -6.32 4.19 22.58
C ASP A 308 -4.86 4.35 22.16
N LEU A 309 -4.41 3.58 21.15
CA LEU A 309 -3.09 3.74 20.57
C LEU A 309 -2.92 5.10 19.88
N LEU A 310 -3.87 5.52 19.03
CA LEU A 310 -3.82 6.81 18.35
C LEU A 310 -3.77 7.97 19.36
N MET A 311 -4.51 7.86 20.46
CA MET A 311 -4.45 8.84 21.55
C MET A 311 -3.06 8.87 22.21
N LYS A 312 -2.43 7.72 22.46
CA LYS A 312 -1.06 7.64 23.00
C LYS A 312 -0.01 8.23 22.04
N LEU A 313 -0.23 8.11 20.74
CA LEU A 313 0.60 8.72 19.69
C LEU A 313 0.29 10.20 19.45
N GLU A 314 -0.58 10.80 20.27
CA GLU A 314 -1.01 12.21 20.15
C GLU A 314 -1.61 12.52 18.76
N PHE A 315 -2.26 11.52 18.15
CA PHE A 315 -2.83 11.66 16.82
C PHE A 315 -4.05 12.61 16.84
N PRO A 316 -4.11 13.64 15.97
CA PRO A 316 -5.18 14.62 16.02
C PRO A 316 -6.54 14.01 15.67
N ALA A 317 -7.54 14.23 16.52
CA ALA A 317 -8.90 13.75 16.27
C ALA A 317 -9.49 14.27 14.94
N ALA A 318 -9.10 15.47 14.49
CA ALA A 318 -9.53 16.03 13.22
C ALA A 318 -9.02 15.26 11.98
N ASN A 319 -8.01 14.40 12.17
CA ASN A 319 -7.41 13.58 11.11
C ASN A 319 -7.91 12.13 11.14
N LEU A 320 -8.92 11.84 11.97
CA LEU A 320 -9.45 10.50 12.17
C LEU A 320 -10.90 10.41 11.68
N HIS A 321 -11.18 9.38 10.90
CA HIS A 321 -12.52 8.99 10.49
C HIS A 321 -12.88 7.64 11.11
N VAL A 322 -14.04 7.56 11.76
CA VAL A 322 -14.65 6.28 12.14
C VAL A 322 -15.92 6.13 11.32
N VAL A 323 -15.98 5.08 10.50
CA VAL A 323 -17.06 4.90 9.52
C VAL A 323 -17.82 3.58 9.75
N PRO A 324 -19.10 3.51 9.32
CA PRO A 324 -19.82 2.25 9.24
C PRO A 324 -19.10 1.28 8.29
N GLY A 325 -18.74 0.09 8.74
CA GLY A 325 -18.02 -0.90 7.93
C GLY A 325 -17.10 -1.83 8.70
N THR A 326 -16.48 -2.75 7.97
CA THR A 326 -15.53 -3.77 8.45
C THR A 326 -14.08 -3.35 8.18
N HIS A 327 -13.14 -4.30 8.26
CA HIS A 327 -11.74 -4.09 7.90
C HIS A 327 -11.53 -3.64 6.45
N TYR A 328 -12.44 -4.02 5.54
CA TYR A 328 -12.44 -3.63 4.13
C TYR A 328 -13.57 -2.62 3.85
N MET A 329 -13.70 -1.60 4.70
CA MET A 329 -14.77 -0.61 4.61
C MET A 329 -14.83 0.15 3.27
N PHE A 330 -13.80 0.06 2.42
CA PHE A 330 -13.73 0.64 1.07
C PHE A 330 -14.02 -0.36 -0.06
N SER A 331 -14.17 -1.66 0.24
CA SER A 331 -14.53 -2.70 -0.73
C SER A 331 -16.03 -3.01 -0.65
N ILE A 332 -16.73 -3.02 -1.77
CA ILE A 332 -18.20 -3.09 -1.79
C ILE A 332 -18.64 -4.56 -1.88
N GLY A 333 -18.89 -5.17 -0.72
CA GLY A 333 -19.50 -6.49 -0.61
C GLY A 333 -21.02 -6.48 -0.75
N SER A 334 -21.59 -7.52 -1.36
CA SER A 334 -23.04 -7.71 -1.53
C SER A 334 -23.69 -8.55 -0.42
N GLU A 335 -23.00 -8.77 0.69
CA GLU A 335 -23.48 -9.60 1.81
C GLU A 335 -24.82 -9.10 2.38
N THR A 336 -24.95 -7.78 2.50
CA THR A 336 -26.22 -7.13 2.82
C THR A 336 -26.34 -5.81 2.03
N PRO A 337 -27.55 -5.38 1.64
CA PRO A 337 -27.74 -4.09 0.96
C PRO A 337 -27.23 -2.90 1.78
N LEU A 338 -27.36 -2.96 3.12
CA LEU A 338 -26.87 -1.92 4.01
C LEU A 338 -25.34 -1.83 3.99
N ASN A 339 -24.65 -2.98 4.01
CA ASN A 339 -23.19 -3.04 3.92
C ASN A 339 -22.72 -2.44 2.57
N ALA A 340 -23.30 -2.90 1.46
CA ALA A 340 -22.97 -2.39 0.12
C ALA A 340 -23.12 -0.87 0.02
N TYR A 341 -24.23 -0.33 0.52
CA TYR A 341 -24.50 1.11 0.53
C TYR A 341 -23.45 1.88 1.36
N GLN A 342 -23.16 1.43 2.58
CA GLN A 342 -22.18 2.09 3.45
C GLN A 342 -20.77 2.05 2.88
N HIS A 343 -20.33 0.89 2.38
CA HIS A 343 -19.00 0.74 1.80
C HIS A 343 -18.83 1.55 0.50
N ALA A 344 -19.90 1.74 -0.29
CA ALA A 344 -19.86 2.64 -1.44
C ALA A 344 -19.61 4.10 -1.02
N GLN A 345 -20.29 4.58 0.02
CA GLN A 345 -20.05 5.92 0.57
C GLN A 345 -18.65 6.09 1.14
N ASN A 346 -18.15 5.07 1.85
CA ASN A 346 -16.79 5.08 2.37
C ASN A 346 -15.75 5.10 1.26
N ARG A 347 -15.97 4.36 0.15
CA ARG A 347 -15.09 4.40 -1.02
C ARG A 347 -15.00 5.80 -1.61
N GLU A 348 -16.13 6.49 -1.76
CA GLU A 348 -16.15 7.90 -2.19
C GLU A 348 -15.40 8.81 -1.21
N MET A 349 -15.58 8.60 0.10
CA MET A 349 -14.85 9.32 1.14
C MET A 349 -13.34 9.09 1.04
N VAL A 350 -12.90 7.85 0.79
CA VAL A 350 -11.48 7.52 0.59
C VAL A 350 -10.90 8.34 -0.57
N VAL A 351 -11.59 8.38 -1.72
CA VAL A 351 -11.14 9.15 -2.88
C VAL A 351 -11.10 10.65 -2.55
N SER A 352 -12.16 11.20 -1.94
CA SER A 352 -12.20 12.60 -1.52
C SER A 352 -11.05 12.95 -0.59
N ASP A 353 -10.76 12.08 0.38
CA ASP A 353 -9.73 12.29 1.38
C ASP A 353 -8.32 12.28 0.80
N ILE A 354 -8.07 11.44 -0.21
CA ILE A 354 -6.81 11.45 -0.98
C ILE A 354 -6.64 12.80 -1.67
N ILE A 355 -7.69 13.30 -2.35
CA ILE A 355 -7.66 14.57 -3.07
C ILE A 355 -7.47 15.75 -2.12
N ASP A 356 -8.13 15.74 -0.97
CA ASP A 356 -8.02 16.79 0.04
C ASP A 356 -6.62 16.85 0.65
N LEU A 357 -6.04 15.71 1.04
CA LEU A 357 -4.67 15.64 1.52
C LEU A 357 -3.68 16.14 0.47
N HIS A 358 -3.84 15.70 -0.78
CA HIS A 358 -2.99 16.13 -1.89
C HIS A 358 -3.05 17.66 -2.09
N ASN A 359 -4.25 18.24 -2.12
CA ASN A 359 -4.44 19.68 -2.29
C ASN A 359 -3.85 20.48 -1.13
N ARG A 360 -3.99 20.00 0.11
CA ARG A 360 -3.35 20.61 1.29
C ARG A 360 -1.83 20.58 1.19
N ALA A 361 -1.25 19.46 0.74
CA ALA A 361 0.19 19.32 0.56
C ALA A 361 0.73 20.26 -0.54
N ILE A 362 0.06 20.33 -1.69
CA ILE A 362 0.38 21.30 -2.76
C ILE A 362 0.30 22.74 -2.23
N HIS A 363 -0.73 23.05 -1.42
CA HIS A 363 -0.89 24.37 -0.83
C HIS A 363 0.27 24.71 0.12
N GLN A 364 0.70 23.77 0.95
CA GLN A 364 1.88 23.92 1.82
C GLN A 364 3.16 24.18 1.02
N GLN A 365 3.40 23.39 -0.04
CA GLN A 365 4.57 23.59 -0.91
C GLN A 365 4.57 24.97 -1.59
N LYS A 366 3.40 25.50 -1.96
CA LYS A 366 3.27 26.82 -2.60
C LYS A 366 3.44 27.98 -1.63
N LYS A 367 2.92 27.88 -0.41
CA LYS A 367 3.04 28.93 0.61
C LYS A 367 4.41 28.95 1.29
N GLY A 368 5.10 27.82 1.33
CA GLY A 368 6.28 27.63 2.15
C GLY A 368 5.93 27.49 3.63
N GLN A 369 6.93 27.15 4.44
CA GLN A 369 6.78 27.03 5.88
C GLN A 369 6.66 28.43 6.50
N GLN A 370 5.52 28.71 7.14
CA GLN A 370 5.35 29.94 7.91
C GLN A 370 5.88 29.70 9.33
N PHE A 371 7.03 30.28 9.66
CA PHE A 371 7.50 30.36 11.04
C PHE A 371 6.84 31.58 11.68
N GLY A 372 6.07 31.37 12.74
CA GLY A 372 5.34 32.40 13.47
C GLY A 372 5.40 32.16 14.97
#